data_AF-A0A932R3L1-F1
#
_entry.id   AF-A0A932R3L1-F1
#
_cell.length_a   1.000
_cell.length_b   1.000
_cell.length_c   1.000
_cell.angle_alpha   90.00
_cell.angle_beta   90.00
_cell.angle_gamma   90.00
#
_symmetry.space_group_name_H-M   'P 1'
#
loop_
_entity.id
_entity.type
_entity.pdbx_description
1 polymer ?
#
loop_
_entity_poly.entity_id
_entity_poly.type
_entity_poly.pdbx_seq_one_letter_code
_entity_poly.pdbx_strand_id
1 'polypeptide(L)'
;MNLLVTPQWSSQNDKFNISSESAQVVVSACDTDSKSKDCVVELIKKYAEQYGVRVDLAISIADCESDFKVNARGDSGKAYGIYQFHKPTFDMFSKKLGEKLDYFSTEDNIKLAMWAMANDKGFHWSCYRKIASR
;
A
#
# COMPACT_ATOMS: atom_id res chain seq x y z
N MET A 1 15.80 16.23 60.15
CA MET A 1 16.69 15.93 59.00
C MET A 1 16.01 14.85 58.16
N ASN A 2 16.19 14.93 56.83
CA ASN A 2 15.54 14.20 55.72
C ASN A 2 14.15 14.77 55.33
N LEU A 3 13.97 15.54 54.24
CA LEU A 3 14.19 15.32 52.79
C LEU A 3 13.32 14.18 52.21
N LEU A 4 12.20 14.52 51.55
CA LEU A 4 11.95 14.39 50.09
C LEU A 4 10.45 14.25 49.73
N VAL A 5 10.00 15.23 48.93
CA VAL A 5 9.12 15.17 47.73
C VAL A 5 8.06 14.05 47.65
N THR A 6 6.78 14.44 47.61
CA THR A 6 5.68 13.63 47.08
C THR A 6 5.47 13.92 45.57
N PRO A 7 5.38 12.90 44.69
CA PRO A 7 4.95 13.11 43.31
C PRO A 7 3.42 13.14 43.19
N GLN A 8 2.97 14.03 42.32
CA GLN A 8 1.58 14.31 41.94
C GLN A 8 0.87 13.09 41.32
N TRP A 9 -0.35 12.83 41.77
CA TRP A 9 -1.27 11.85 41.18
C TRP A 9 -2.02 12.44 39.97
N SER A 10 -2.03 11.71 38.86
CA SER A 10 -3.17 11.60 37.92
C SER A 10 -3.01 10.28 37.16
N SER A 11 -3.57 9.20 37.71
CA SER A 11 -4.87 8.62 37.34
C SER A 11 -4.78 7.60 36.20
N GLN A 12 -4.70 6.33 36.62
CA GLN A 12 -5.37 5.13 36.07
C GLN A 12 -4.94 4.70 34.65
N ASN A 13 -4.11 3.64 34.56
CA ASN A 13 -4.52 2.24 34.31
C ASN A 13 -5.38 2.14 33.04
N ASP A 14 -4.88 1.50 31.98
CA ASP A 14 -5.16 0.07 31.86
C ASP A 14 -4.01 -0.81 31.34
N LYS A 15 -4.00 -2.01 31.91
CA LYS A 15 -3.05 -3.09 31.79
C LYS A 15 -3.35 -3.87 30.51
N PHE A 16 -2.42 -3.90 29.55
CA PHE A 16 -2.47 -4.90 28.48
C PHE A 16 -1.86 -6.21 29.00
N ASN A 17 -2.75 -7.12 29.41
CA ASN A 17 -2.43 -8.46 29.88
C ASN A 17 -2.18 -9.37 28.67
N ILE A 18 -0.94 -9.84 28.49
CA ILE A 18 -0.57 -10.82 27.46
C ILE A 18 -0.55 -12.20 28.12
N SER A 19 -1.48 -13.07 27.72
CA SER A 19 -1.43 -14.50 28.02
C SER A 19 -1.99 -15.35 26.87
N SER A 20 -1.16 -16.30 26.44
CA SER A 20 -1.45 -17.62 25.84
C SER A 20 -2.14 -17.73 24.46
N GLU A 21 -1.35 -18.21 23.49
CA GLU A 21 -1.68 -19.21 22.45
C GLU A 21 -2.90 -18.99 21.53
N SER A 22 -2.69 -18.23 20.45
CA SER A 22 -2.94 -18.56 19.02
C SER A 22 -3.05 -17.25 18.23
N ALA A 23 -2.03 -16.97 17.44
CA ALA A 23 -1.86 -15.69 16.75
C ALA A 23 -2.84 -15.55 15.58
N GLN A 24 -3.83 -14.65 15.72
CA GLN A 24 -4.37 -13.88 14.61
C GLN A 24 -4.51 -12.42 15.05
N VAL A 25 -3.45 -11.66 14.81
CA VAL A 25 -3.50 -10.20 14.90
C VAL A 25 -4.25 -9.70 13.67
N VAL A 26 -5.54 -9.44 13.81
CA VAL A 26 -6.34 -8.72 12.83
C VAL A 26 -5.98 -7.23 12.90
N VAL A 27 -4.82 -6.87 12.35
CA VAL A 27 -4.48 -5.45 12.12
C VAL A 27 -5.36 -4.92 11.00
N SER A 28 -6.23 -3.98 11.38
CA SER A 28 -7.06 -3.17 10.50
C SER A 28 -6.23 -2.58 9.36
N ALA A 29 -6.73 -2.76 8.14
CA ALA A 29 -6.15 -2.25 6.91
C ALA A 29 -5.93 -0.75 7.02
N CYS A 30 -4.66 -0.34 7.03
CA CYS A 30 -4.20 1.00 6.64
C CYS A 30 -5.14 2.14 7.06
N ASP A 31 -5.08 2.57 8.32
CA ASP A 31 -5.86 3.71 8.78
C ASP A 31 -5.62 4.93 7.86
N THR A 32 -6.73 5.59 7.52
CA THR A 32 -7.00 6.46 6.36
C THR A 32 -6.20 7.76 6.25
N ASP A 33 -5.00 7.82 6.81
CA ASP A 33 -4.11 8.98 6.69
C ASP A 33 -2.61 8.66 6.73
N SER A 34 -2.23 7.38 6.94
CA SER A 34 -0.83 7.00 7.12
C SER A 34 -0.21 6.40 5.86
N LYS A 35 0.48 7.29 5.15
CA LYS A 35 1.40 7.12 4.01
C LYS A 35 2.66 6.27 4.31
N SER A 36 2.61 5.34 5.27
CA SER A 36 3.78 4.56 5.63
C SER A 36 4.06 3.48 4.58
N LYS A 37 5.34 3.20 4.34
CA LYS A 37 5.77 2.15 3.41
C LYS A 37 5.14 0.78 3.77
N ASP A 38 5.07 0.46 5.05
CA ASP A 38 4.50 -0.79 5.55
C ASP A 38 3.01 -0.91 5.19
N CYS A 39 2.25 0.17 5.37
CA CYS A 39 0.85 0.26 4.97
C CYS A 39 0.67 -0.02 3.47
N VAL A 40 1.49 0.60 2.62
CA VAL A 40 1.48 0.37 1.17
C VAL A 40 1.83 -1.10 0.85
N VAL A 41 2.82 -1.68 1.53
CA VAL A 41 3.22 -3.07 1.33
C VAL A 41 2.11 -4.05 1.72
N GLU A 42 1.40 -3.83 2.82
CA GLU A 42 0.26 -4.67 3.22
C GLU A 42 -0.91 -4.56 2.22
N LEU A 43 -1.19 -3.35 1.70
CA LEU A 43 -2.16 -3.18 0.61
C LEU A 43 -1.75 -3.92 -0.66
N ILE A 44 -0.46 -3.86 -1.03
CA ILE A 44 0.06 -4.61 -2.18
C ILE A 44 -0.13 -6.10 -1.96
N LYS A 45 0.21 -6.64 -0.78
CA LYS A 45 0.01 -8.06 -0.44
C LYS A 45 -1.45 -8.47 -0.57
N LYS A 46 -2.37 -7.72 0.06
CA LYS A 46 -3.83 -7.95 0.00
C LYS A 46 -4.31 -8.11 -1.45
N TYR A 47 -4.00 -7.16 -2.33
CA TYR A 47 -4.48 -7.22 -3.70
C TYR A 47 -3.69 -8.16 -4.60
N ALA A 48 -2.40 -8.37 -4.34
CA ALA A 48 -1.60 -9.36 -5.04
C ALA A 48 -2.16 -10.77 -4.80
N GLU A 49 -2.48 -11.11 -3.55
CA GLU A 49 -3.17 -12.35 -3.20
C GLU A 49 -4.56 -12.44 -3.85
N GLN A 50 -5.35 -11.37 -3.78
CA GLN A 50 -6.70 -11.33 -4.38
C GLN A 50 -6.70 -11.61 -5.89
N TYR A 51 -5.72 -11.10 -6.63
CA TYR A 51 -5.66 -11.22 -8.09
C TYR A 51 -4.67 -12.30 -8.58
N GLY A 52 -3.98 -13.00 -7.69
CA GLY A 52 -3.01 -14.04 -8.06
C GLY A 52 -1.70 -13.49 -8.66
N VAL A 53 -1.30 -12.28 -8.28
CA VAL A 53 -0.02 -11.67 -8.68
C VAL A 53 1.05 -12.06 -7.67
N ARG A 54 2.29 -12.35 -8.12
CA ARG A 54 3.38 -12.61 -7.18
C ARG A 54 3.71 -11.36 -6.37
N VAL A 55 3.70 -11.48 -5.05
CA VAL A 55 3.90 -10.35 -4.11
C VAL A 55 5.27 -9.68 -4.28
N ASP A 56 6.33 -10.48 -4.45
CA ASP A 56 7.70 -10.00 -4.66
C ASP A 56 7.84 -9.14 -5.92
N LEU A 57 7.18 -9.57 -7.01
CA LEU A 57 7.12 -8.84 -8.27
C LEU A 57 6.40 -7.50 -8.09
N ALA A 58 5.21 -7.51 -7.46
CA ALA A 58 4.42 -6.32 -7.22
C ALA A 58 5.17 -5.28 -6.38
N ILE A 59 5.78 -5.71 -5.27
CA ILE A 59 6.60 -4.87 -4.39
C ILE A 59 7.80 -4.29 -5.16
N SER A 60 8.51 -5.12 -5.94
CA SER A 60 9.66 -4.66 -6.72
C SER A 60 9.29 -3.61 -7.76
N ILE A 61 8.10 -3.73 -8.36
CA ILE A 61 7.60 -2.73 -9.32
C ILE A 61 7.23 -1.44 -8.59
N ALA A 62 6.53 -1.51 -7.47
CA ALA A 62 6.18 -0.33 -6.67
C ALA A 62 7.42 0.45 -6.22
N ASP A 63 8.48 -0.26 -5.80
CA ASP A 63 9.78 0.31 -5.47
C ASP A 63 10.41 1.03 -6.67
N CYS A 64 10.43 0.37 -7.83
CA CYS A 64 10.99 0.93 -9.06
C CYS A 64 10.21 2.14 -9.59
N GLU A 65 8.87 2.11 -9.53
CA GLU A 65 8.02 3.17 -10.08
C GLU A 65 7.99 4.43 -9.21
N SER A 66 7.93 4.28 -7.88
CA SER A 66 7.70 5.42 -6.99
C SER A 66 8.56 5.45 -5.73
N ASP A 67 9.34 4.42 -5.44
CA ASP A 67 10.00 4.26 -4.13
C ASP A 67 8.96 4.35 -2.99
N PHE A 68 7.81 3.69 -3.21
CA PHE A 68 6.63 3.66 -2.33
C PHE A 68 6.00 5.04 -2.01
N LYS A 69 6.29 6.07 -2.80
CA LYS A 69 5.72 7.42 -2.61
C LYS A 69 4.31 7.51 -3.17
N VAL A 70 3.32 7.50 -2.29
CA VAL A 70 1.88 7.50 -2.61
C VAL A 70 1.42 8.68 -3.50
N ASN A 71 2.13 9.80 -3.47
CA ASN A 71 1.82 11.00 -4.25
C ASN A 71 2.89 11.33 -5.31
N ALA A 72 3.73 10.35 -5.68
CA ALA A 72 4.74 10.51 -6.71
C ALA A 72 4.15 11.01 -8.02
N ARG A 73 4.85 11.95 -8.66
CA ARG A 73 4.52 12.46 -9.99
C ARG A 73 5.69 12.19 -10.94
N GLY A 74 5.42 11.45 -12.00
CA GLY A 74 6.38 11.09 -13.04
C GLY A 74 5.92 11.56 -14.42
N ASP A 75 6.75 11.29 -15.43
CA ASP A 75 6.53 11.68 -16.84
C ASP A 75 6.07 13.15 -16.99
N SER A 76 6.82 14.07 -16.37
CA SER A 76 6.50 15.50 -16.33
C SER A 76 5.09 15.82 -15.80
N GLY A 77 4.59 15.02 -14.85
CA GLY A 77 3.29 15.18 -14.21
C GLY A 77 2.14 14.38 -14.85
N LYS A 78 2.42 13.58 -15.88
CA LYS A 78 1.42 12.73 -16.55
C LYS A 78 1.16 11.41 -15.82
N ALA A 79 2.12 10.96 -15.01
CA ALA A 79 2.00 9.76 -14.19
C ALA A 79 1.76 10.09 -12.71
N TYR A 80 0.97 9.27 -12.00
CA TYR A 80 0.67 9.47 -10.57
C TYR A 80 0.62 8.16 -9.76
N GLY A 81 0.99 8.28 -8.48
CA GLY A 81 0.73 7.27 -7.46
C GLY A 81 1.80 6.19 -7.39
N ILE A 82 1.52 5.15 -6.58
CA ILE A 82 2.46 4.06 -6.29
C ILE A 82 2.97 3.35 -7.54
N TYR A 83 2.07 3.09 -8.49
CA TYR A 83 2.41 2.41 -9.74
C TYR A 83 2.49 3.38 -10.93
N GLN A 84 2.59 4.69 -10.72
CA GLN A 84 2.83 5.67 -11.79
C GLN A 84 1.91 5.52 -13.01
N PHE A 85 0.61 5.36 -12.77
CA PHE A 85 -0.36 5.29 -13.86
C PHE A 85 -0.45 6.62 -14.60
N HIS A 86 -0.56 6.56 -15.94
CA HIS A 86 -1.08 7.69 -16.71
C HIS A 86 -2.61 7.72 -16.59
N LYS A 87 -3.21 8.90 -16.39
CA LYS A 87 -4.66 9.05 -16.22
C LYS A 87 -5.50 8.33 -17.29
N PRO A 88 -5.20 8.44 -18.61
CA PRO A 88 -5.98 7.72 -19.62
C PRO A 88 -5.89 6.19 -19.51
N THR A 89 -4.75 5.66 -19.05
CA THR A 89 -4.57 4.22 -18.85
C THR A 89 -5.34 3.76 -17.62
N PHE A 90 -5.28 4.54 -16.53
CA PHE A 90 -6.07 4.28 -15.32
C PHE A 90 -7.57 4.24 -15.65
N ASP A 91 -8.09 5.27 -16.33
CA ASP A 91 -9.50 5.36 -16.69
C ASP A 91 -9.92 4.18 -17.59
N MET A 92 -9.09 3.81 -18.57
CA MET A 92 -9.33 2.66 -19.44
C MET A 92 -9.37 1.35 -18.64
N PHE A 93 -8.43 1.13 -17.73
CA PHE A 93 -8.34 -0.10 -16.96
C PHE A 93 -9.44 -0.18 -15.91
N SER A 94 -9.77 0.92 -15.23
CA SER A 94 -10.91 1.00 -14.30
C SER A 94 -12.20 0.59 -15.01
N LYS A 95 -12.42 1.09 -16.25
CA LYS A 95 -13.56 0.68 -17.07
C LYS A 95 -13.54 -0.81 -17.43
N LYS A 96 -12.38 -1.39 -17.72
CA LYS A 96 -12.24 -2.82 -18.03
C LYS A 96 -12.43 -3.72 -16.81
N LEU A 97 -11.96 -3.27 -15.64
CA LEU A 97 -12.22 -3.91 -14.35
C LEU A 97 -13.73 -3.86 -14.01
N GLY A 98 -14.45 -2.85 -14.52
CA GLY A 98 -15.88 -2.68 -14.28
C GLY A 98 -16.21 -1.91 -13.00
N GLU A 99 -15.23 -1.18 -12.47
CA GLU A 99 -15.36 -0.40 -11.24
C GLU A 99 -15.06 1.08 -11.49
N LYS A 100 -15.68 1.96 -10.67
CA LYS A 100 -15.37 3.38 -10.66
C LYS A 100 -14.33 3.65 -9.57
N LEU A 101 -13.07 3.72 -9.96
CA LEU A 101 -11.95 3.96 -9.07
C LEU A 101 -11.53 5.44 -9.05
N ASP A 102 -10.94 5.88 -7.95
CA ASP A 102 -10.32 7.18 -7.80
C ASP A 102 -8.83 7.14 -8.16
N TYR A 103 -8.45 7.92 -9.18
CA TYR A 103 -7.07 8.05 -9.64
C TYR A 103 -6.11 8.53 -8.56
N PHE A 104 -6.60 9.32 -7.60
CA PHE A 104 -5.78 9.86 -6.51
C PHE A 104 -5.79 8.99 -5.25
N SER A 105 -6.60 7.92 -5.22
CA SER A 105 -6.61 6.96 -4.13
C SER A 105 -5.41 5.99 -4.26
N THR A 106 -4.66 5.85 -3.16
CA THR A 106 -3.53 4.89 -3.11
C THR A 106 -4.02 3.46 -3.23
N GLU A 107 -5.11 3.12 -2.54
CA GLU A 107 -5.69 1.78 -2.56
C GLU A 107 -6.16 1.42 -3.98
N ASP A 108 -6.84 2.35 -4.66
CA ASP A 108 -7.33 2.13 -6.02
C ASP A 108 -6.19 2.02 -7.05
N ASN A 109 -5.12 2.78 -6.87
CA ASN A 109 -3.90 2.66 -7.67
C ASN A 109 -3.29 1.26 -7.54
N ILE A 110 -3.18 0.75 -6.31
CA ILE A 110 -2.65 -0.59 -6.03
C ILE A 110 -3.58 -1.67 -6.58
N LYS A 111 -4.88 -1.59 -6.25
CA LYS A 111 -5.91 -2.53 -6.71
C LYS A 111 -5.89 -2.66 -8.24
N LEU A 112 -5.91 -1.52 -8.94
CA LEU A 112 -5.95 -1.52 -10.39
C LEU A 112 -4.65 -2.04 -11.01
N ALA A 113 -3.50 -1.75 -10.41
CA ALA A 113 -2.23 -2.30 -10.85
C ALA A 113 -2.20 -3.82 -10.72
N MET A 114 -2.70 -4.38 -9.61
CA MET A 114 -2.74 -5.83 -9.42
C MET A 114 -3.68 -6.50 -10.41
N TRP A 115 -4.89 -5.94 -10.61
CA TRP A 115 -5.78 -6.42 -11.67
C TRP A 115 -5.11 -6.37 -13.05
N ALA A 116 -4.42 -5.28 -13.38
CA ALA A 116 -3.76 -5.11 -14.67
C ALA A 116 -2.64 -6.15 -14.87
N MET A 117 -1.82 -6.42 -13.85
CA MET A 117 -0.77 -7.44 -13.91
C MET A 117 -1.36 -8.84 -14.09
N ALA A 118 -2.44 -9.17 -13.39
CA ALA A 118 -3.13 -10.46 -13.53
C ALA A 118 -3.80 -10.66 -14.90
N ASN A 119 -4.03 -9.59 -15.65
CA ASN A 119 -4.70 -9.61 -16.97
C ASN A 119 -3.72 -9.33 -18.12
N ASP A 120 -2.43 -9.67 -17.95
CA ASP A 120 -1.37 -9.48 -18.94
C ASP A 120 -1.26 -8.03 -19.45
N LYS A 121 -1.52 -7.04 -18.59
CA LYS A 121 -1.34 -5.61 -18.91
C LYS A 121 -0.09 -5.01 -18.26
N GLY A 122 0.69 -5.81 -17.54
CA GLY A 122 1.94 -5.38 -16.90
C GLY A 122 2.94 -4.73 -17.87
N PHE A 123 2.93 -5.11 -19.15
CA PHE A 123 3.83 -4.55 -20.17
C PHE A 123 3.69 -3.04 -20.40
N HIS A 124 2.60 -2.41 -19.93
CA HIS A 124 2.43 -0.96 -19.95
C HIS A 124 3.46 -0.22 -19.08
N TRP A 125 4.03 -0.89 -18.08
CA TRP A 125 5.03 -0.33 -17.17
C TRP A 125 6.45 -0.65 -17.59
N SER A 126 7.31 0.37 -17.57
CA SER A 126 8.73 0.17 -17.87
C SER A 126 9.42 -0.65 -16.78
N CYS A 127 9.07 -0.44 -15.51
CA CYS A 127 9.61 -1.22 -14.39
C CYS A 127 9.17 -2.68 -14.45
N TYR A 128 7.90 -2.95 -14.79
CA TYR A 128 7.43 -4.32 -15.00
C TYR A 128 8.29 -5.03 -16.05
N ARG A 129 8.52 -4.42 -17.21
CA ARG A 129 9.35 -5.05 -18.28
C ARG A 129 10.78 -5.30 -17.83
N LYS A 130 11.37 -4.40 -17.03
CA LYS A 130 12.73 -4.57 -16.48
C LYS A 130 12.83 -5.67 -15.41
N ILE A 131 11.78 -5.89 -14.64
CA ILE A 131 11.76 -6.83 -13.52
C ILE A 131 11.30 -8.22 -13.97
N ALA A 132 10.25 -8.29 -14.79
CA ALA A 132 9.70 -9.56 -15.27
C ALA A 132 10.57 -10.27 -16.33
N SER A 133 11.57 -9.58 -16.88
CA SER A 133 12.56 -10.17 -17.80
C SER A 133 13.82 -10.70 -17.10
N ARG A 134 13.91 -10.55 -15.77
CA ARG A 134 14.98 -11.14 -14.95
C ARG A 134 14.60 -12.56 -14.58
#